data_AF-A0A920LFM1-F1
#
_entry.id   AF-A0A920LFM1-F1
#
_cell.length_a   1.000
_cell.length_b   1.000
_cell.length_c   1.000
_cell.angle_alpha   90.00
_cell.angle_beta   90.00
_cell.angle_gamma   90.00
#
_symmetry.space_group_name_H-M   'P 1'
#
loop_
_entity.id
_entity.type
_entity.pdbx_description
1 polymer ?
#
loop_
_entity_poly.entity_id
_entity_poly.type
_entity_poly.pdbx_seq_one_letter_code
_entity_poly.pdbx_strand_id
1 'polypeptide(L)'
;MTPASNLKILTVLGSIHFGDTIPVIKYNLSNDTLKISPTGYPLLAHPKYQNKELEDFLKSYKHIEYNLSNNDLIKYGPAWAWDDLSYYFQAERSPMPIFGNVVKIIKKKWRFNIDSNNFKINLDYNQKEKINRAIDENVFSVNPSLIKLEDTIYHPFISSNKVIVDLLHNSLKTSVSLSNNKLDIYQVLNSVNVDEIYSIILKKSDNLISESLAANISLE
;
A
#
# COMPACT_ATOMS: atom_id res chain seq x y z
N MET A 1 -2.85 8.20 -29.70
CA MET A 1 -3.17 9.16 -28.62
C MET A 1 -2.81 8.51 -27.29
N THR A 2 -2.28 9.27 -26.33
CA THR A 2 -2.01 8.80 -24.96
C THR A 2 -3.28 8.94 -24.12
N PRO A 3 -3.82 7.86 -23.51
CA PRO A 3 -5.15 7.91 -22.89
C PRO A 3 -5.19 8.57 -21.50
N ALA A 4 -4.03 8.82 -20.87
CA ALA A 4 -3.93 9.29 -19.49
C ALA A 4 -4.86 8.47 -18.55
N SER A 5 -5.56 9.12 -17.63
CA SER A 5 -6.47 8.45 -16.68
C SER A 5 -7.67 7.76 -17.32
N ASN A 6 -7.98 7.96 -18.61
CA ASN A 6 -9.05 7.22 -19.27
C ASN A 6 -8.73 5.71 -19.35
N LEU A 7 -7.45 5.32 -19.25
CA LEU A 7 -7.04 3.91 -19.15
C LEU A 7 -7.69 3.20 -17.96
N LYS A 8 -7.99 3.91 -16.86
CA LYS A 8 -8.57 3.34 -15.64
C LYS A 8 -9.96 2.73 -15.87
N ILE A 9 -10.67 3.15 -16.92
CA ILE A 9 -11.94 2.53 -17.34
C ILE A 9 -11.70 1.07 -17.74
N LEU A 10 -10.61 0.79 -18.46
CA LEU A 10 -10.24 -0.57 -18.86
C LEU A 10 -9.80 -1.42 -17.66
N THR A 11 -9.12 -0.82 -16.68
CA THR A 11 -8.79 -1.51 -15.42
C THR A 11 -10.05 -1.99 -14.69
N VAL A 12 -11.04 -1.11 -14.50
CA VAL A 12 -12.30 -1.47 -13.85
C VAL A 12 -13.08 -2.49 -14.67
N LEU A 13 -13.16 -2.30 -15.99
CA LEU A 13 -13.80 -3.26 -16.89
C LEU A 13 -13.14 -4.64 -16.82
N GLY A 14 -11.81 -4.69 -16.78
CA GLY A 14 -11.05 -5.93 -16.61
C GLY A 14 -11.36 -6.64 -15.29
N SER A 15 -11.50 -5.88 -14.19
CA SER A 15 -11.89 -6.44 -12.90
C SER A 15 -13.30 -7.01 -12.93
N ILE A 16 -14.27 -6.29 -13.51
CA ILE A 16 -15.66 -6.76 -13.65
C ILE A 16 -15.72 -8.06 -14.46
N HIS A 17 -14.95 -8.16 -15.54
CA HIS A 17 -14.89 -9.38 -16.36
C HIS A 17 -14.21 -10.55 -15.65
N PHE A 18 -13.28 -10.27 -14.73
CA PHE A 18 -12.57 -11.30 -13.98
C PHE A 18 -13.49 -11.95 -12.92
N GLY A 19 -14.34 -11.17 -12.27
CA GLY A 19 -15.35 -11.69 -11.35
C GLY A 19 -16.10 -10.60 -10.59
N ASP A 20 -17.19 -11.00 -9.93
CA ASP A 20 -18.08 -10.09 -9.21
C ASP A 20 -17.51 -9.58 -7.88
N THR A 21 -16.39 -10.14 -7.41
CA THR A 21 -15.72 -9.76 -6.16
C THR A 21 -14.23 -9.50 -6.36
N ILE A 22 -13.63 -8.69 -5.48
CA ILE A 22 -12.19 -8.41 -5.48
C ILE A 22 -11.51 -9.22 -4.36
N PRO A 23 -10.59 -10.14 -4.67
CA PRO A 23 -9.76 -10.85 -3.70
C PRO A 23 -8.95 -9.89 -2.81
N VAL A 24 -9.19 -9.94 -1.51
CA VAL A 24 -8.54 -9.09 -0.50
C VAL A 24 -7.24 -9.72 0.00
N ILE A 25 -7.29 -11.00 0.35
CA ILE A 25 -6.13 -11.77 0.79
C ILE A 25 -6.39 -13.26 0.62
N LYS A 26 -5.35 -14.03 0.27
CA LYS A 26 -5.37 -15.50 0.32
C LYS A 26 -4.92 -15.91 1.72
N TYR A 27 -5.62 -16.83 2.38
CA TYR A 27 -5.27 -17.24 3.74
C TYR A 27 -5.48 -18.72 4.03
N ASN A 28 -4.73 -19.23 5.01
CA ASN A 28 -4.89 -20.58 5.54
C ASN A 28 -4.63 -20.57 7.04
N LEU A 29 -5.45 -21.32 7.79
CA LEU A 29 -5.25 -21.48 9.23
C LEU A 29 -4.54 -22.80 9.50
N SER A 30 -3.39 -22.71 10.17
CA SER A 30 -2.60 -23.86 10.59
C SER A 30 -2.26 -23.70 12.06
N ASN A 31 -2.92 -24.46 12.92
CA ASN A 31 -2.87 -24.30 14.38
C ASN A 31 -3.25 -22.86 14.79
N ASP A 32 -2.39 -22.18 15.54
CA ASP A 32 -2.59 -20.79 16.00
C ASP A 32 -2.00 -19.73 15.06
N THR A 33 -1.57 -20.13 13.86
CA THR A 33 -0.93 -19.23 12.88
C THR A 33 -1.83 -19.00 11.68
N LEU A 34 -2.11 -17.73 11.40
CA LEU A 34 -2.73 -17.29 10.16
C LEU A 34 -1.65 -17.15 9.09
N LYS A 35 -1.65 -18.04 8.11
CA LYS A 35 -0.83 -17.90 6.90
C LYS A 35 -1.57 -17.01 5.92
N ILE A 36 -0.92 -15.98 5.40
CA ILE A 36 -1.49 -15.06 4.42
C ILE A 36 -0.60 -14.97 3.18
N SER A 37 -1.20 -14.78 2.01
CA SER A 37 -0.50 -14.39 0.78
C SER A 37 -1.23 -13.20 0.15
N PRO A 38 -0.49 -12.19 -0.30
CA PRO A 38 -1.07 -10.93 -0.76
C PRO A 38 -1.66 -11.04 -2.17
N THR A 39 -2.69 -10.26 -2.45
CA THR A 39 -3.40 -10.25 -3.75
C THR A 39 -3.27 -8.93 -4.50
N GLY A 40 -2.47 -7.97 -4.04
CA GLY A 40 -2.45 -6.61 -4.60
C GLY A 40 -3.51 -5.67 -4.01
N TYR A 41 -4.35 -6.13 -3.09
CA TYR A 41 -5.43 -5.33 -2.50
C TYR A 41 -4.91 -4.07 -1.76
N PRO A 42 -5.32 -2.85 -2.15
CA PRO A 42 -4.62 -1.62 -1.75
C PRO A 42 -5.14 -0.96 -0.47
N LEU A 43 -6.21 -1.48 0.14
CA LEU A 43 -6.93 -0.74 1.19
C LEU A 43 -6.54 -1.10 2.64
N LEU A 44 -5.57 -2.00 2.83
CA LEU A 44 -5.04 -2.32 4.16
C LEU A 44 -4.31 -1.09 4.75
N ALA A 45 -4.80 -0.56 5.86
CA ALA A 45 -4.28 0.64 6.51
C ALA A 45 -4.17 1.88 5.59
N HIS A 46 -4.92 1.93 4.49
CA HIS A 46 -4.82 3.03 3.53
C HIS A 46 -5.21 4.37 4.17
N PRO A 47 -4.42 5.44 4.02
CA PRO A 47 -4.60 6.68 4.79
C PRO A 47 -5.89 7.46 4.51
N LYS A 48 -6.61 7.11 3.43
CA LYS A 48 -7.86 7.77 2.98
C LYS A 48 -9.06 6.82 2.88
N TYR A 49 -8.82 5.52 2.69
CA TYR A 49 -9.81 4.55 2.21
C TYR A 49 -9.64 3.21 2.95
N GLN A 50 -9.33 3.29 4.24
CA GLN A 50 -8.94 2.16 5.06
C GLN A 50 -10.04 1.09 5.14
N ASN A 51 -9.69 -0.17 4.84
CA ASN A 51 -10.55 -1.31 5.14
C ASN A 51 -10.28 -1.79 6.58
N LYS A 52 -11.14 -1.37 7.52
CA LYS A 52 -11.04 -1.75 8.94
C LYS A 52 -11.38 -3.21 9.19
N GLU A 53 -12.31 -3.79 8.44
CA GLU A 53 -12.71 -5.20 8.62
C GLU A 53 -11.54 -6.14 8.34
N LEU A 54 -10.74 -5.84 7.31
CA LEU A 54 -9.51 -6.59 7.04
C LEU A 54 -8.50 -6.45 8.20
N GLU A 55 -8.33 -5.25 8.74
CA GLU A 55 -7.43 -5.05 9.88
C GLU A 55 -7.89 -5.80 11.12
N ASP A 56 -9.19 -5.76 11.42
CA ASP A 56 -9.79 -6.45 12.55
C ASP A 56 -9.68 -7.97 12.38
N PHE A 57 -9.90 -8.48 11.16
CA PHE A 57 -9.65 -9.88 10.80
C PHE A 57 -8.20 -10.28 11.10
N LEU A 58 -7.21 -9.52 10.62
CA LEU A 58 -5.80 -9.85 10.83
C LEU A 58 -5.40 -9.74 12.32
N LYS A 59 -5.91 -8.73 13.04
CA LYS A 59 -5.66 -8.54 14.48
C LYS A 59 -6.25 -9.62 15.37
N SER A 60 -7.24 -10.38 14.88
CA SER A 60 -7.82 -11.50 15.64
C SER A 60 -6.86 -12.67 15.87
N TYR A 61 -5.74 -12.70 15.15
CA TYR A 61 -4.72 -13.73 15.26
C TYR A 61 -3.47 -13.23 15.99
N LYS A 62 -2.83 -14.13 16.76
CA LYS A 62 -1.60 -13.82 17.52
C LYS A 62 -0.32 -13.93 16.69
N HIS A 63 -0.33 -14.82 15.71
CA HIS A 63 0.78 -15.08 14.81
C HIS A 63 0.30 -15.06 13.37
N ILE A 64 1.00 -14.30 12.54
CA ILE A 64 0.77 -14.21 11.11
C ILE A 64 2.05 -14.65 10.40
N GLU A 65 1.92 -15.50 9.40
CA GLU A 65 3.01 -15.87 8.50
C GLU A 65 2.69 -15.30 7.11
N TYR A 66 3.46 -14.31 6.69
CA TYR A 66 3.37 -13.72 5.35
C TYR A 66 4.12 -14.61 4.36
N ASN A 67 3.38 -15.18 3.42
CA ASN A 67 3.86 -16.01 2.32
C ASN A 67 3.95 -15.16 1.04
N LEU A 68 4.92 -15.49 0.17
CA LEU A 68 5.19 -14.70 -1.03
C LEU A 68 4.00 -14.72 -2.00
N SER A 69 3.91 -13.68 -2.83
CA SER A 69 2.97 -13.65 -3.95
C SER A 69 3.36 -14.66 -5.02
N ASN A 70 2.39 -15.00 -5.89
CA ASN A 70 2.64 -15.92 -6.99
C ASN A 70 3.59 -15.33 -8.05
N ASN A 71 3.51 -14.02 -8.27
CA ASN A 71 4.28 -13.30 -9.27
C ASN A 71 4.99 -12.09 -8.67
N ASP A 72 6.14 -11.75 -9.24
CA ASP A 72 6.82 -10.48 -8.99
C ASP A 72 6.16 -9.37 -9.81
N LEU A 73 5.93 -8.22 -9.17
CA LEU A 73 5.37 -7.05 -9.84
C LEU A 73 6.49 -6.11 -10.26
N ILE A 74 6.39 -5.59 -11.48
CA ILE A 74 7.20 -4.45 -11.90
C ILE A 74 6.72 -3.22 -11.11
N LYS A 75 7.65 -2.60 -10.39
CA LYS A 75 7.38 -1.49 -9.46
C LYS A 75 6.75 -0.27 -10.14
N TYR A 76 7.23 0.07 -11.33
CA TYR A 76 6.80 1.25 -12.08
C TYR A 76 6.33 0.85 -13.48
N GLY A 77 5.26 1.50 -13.94
CA GLY A 77 4.76 1.28 -15.29
C GLY A 77 5.70 1.83 -16.37
N PRO A 78 5.58 1.37 -17.63
CA PRO A 78 6.28 1.97 -18.75
C PRO A 78 6.00 3.47 -18.84
N ALA A 79 7.04 4.25 -19.16
CA ALA A 79 6.99 5.72 -19.32
C ALA A 79 6.60 6.52 -18.07
N TRP A 80 6.70 5.95 -16.87
CA TRP A 80 6.64 6.70 -15.62
C TRP A 80 7.89 7.58 -15.47
N ALA A 81 7.69 8.88 -15.27
CA ALA A 81 8.77 9.85 -15.19
C ALA A 81 9.49 9.76 -13.83
N TRP A 82 10.82 9.86 -13.83
CA TRP A 82 11.62 9.69 -12.62
C TRP A 82 11.51 10.87 -11.65
N ASP A 83 11.15 12.05 -12.15
CA ASP A 83 10.95 13.28 -11.36
C ASP A 83 9.64 13.28 -10.57
N ASP A 84 8.75 12.32 -10.84
CA ASP A 84 7.48 12.17 -10.13
C ASP A 84 7.57 11.26 -8.88
N LEU A 85 8.73 10.65 -8.61
CA LEU A 85 8.87 9.55 -7.61
C LEU A 85 8.56 9.98 -6.17
N SER A 86 8.55 11.29 -5.91
CA SER A 86 8.23 11.89 -4.62
C SER A 86 6.73 12.12 -4.41
N TYR A 87 5.90 12.01 -5.46
CA TYR A 87 4.48 12.31 -5.39
C TYR A 87 3.62 11.06 -5.14
N TYR A 88 2.55 11.25 -4.36
CA TYR A 88 1.57 10.21 -4.02
C TYR A 88 1.04 9.42 -5.23
N PHE A 89 0.80 10.09 -6.36
CA PHE A 89 0.25 9.46 -7.55
C PHE A 89 1.24 8.51 -8.25
N GLN A 90 2.50 8.47 -7.80
CA GLN A 90 3.56 7.61 -8.31
C GLN A 90 4.12 6.65 -7.24
N ALA A 91 3.32 6.32 -6.22
CA ALA A 91 3.66 5.24 -5.32
C ALA A 91 3.89 3.93 -6.10
N GLU A 92 4.97 3.20 -5.78
CA GLU A 92 5.31 1.97 -6.51
C GLU A 92 4.23 0.89 -6.34
N ARG A 93 4.08 0.04 -7.35
CA ARG A 93 3.24 -1.16 -7.27
C ARG A 93 3.90 -2.16 -6.32
N SER A 94 3.09 -2.81 -5.48
CA SER A 94 3.57 -3.89 -4.61
C SER A 94 2.49 -4.96 -4.43
N PRO A 95 2.89 -6.20 -4.05
CA PRO A 95 1.92 -7.26 -3.77
C PRO A 95 0.96 -6.90 -2.63
N MET A 96 1.43 -6.14 -1.64
CA MET A 96 0.59 -5.62 -0.55
C MET A 96 0.84 -4.12 -0.38
N PRO A 97 0.01 -3.26 -1.00
CA PRO A 97 0.10 -1.81 -0.90
C PRO A 97 -0.35 -1.26 0.47
N ILE A 98 0.18 -1.82 1.56
CA ILE A 98 -0.13 -1.40 2.92
C ILE A 98 0.18 0.08 3.11
N PHE A 99 -0.72 0.81 3.77
CA PHE A 99 -0.68 2.28 3.86
C PHE A 99 -0.72 3.01 2.51
N GLY A 100 -1.16 2.36 1.44
CA GLY A 100 -1.11 2.93 0.10
C GLY A 100 0.33 3.20 -0.38
N ASN A 101 1.30 2.40 0.06
CA ASN A 101 2.73 2.56 -0.26
C ASN A 101 3.29 3.98 -0.01
N VAL A 102 2.67 4.73 0.91
CA VAL A 102 3.09 6.08 1.28
C VAL A 102 3.26 6.24 2.78
N VAL A 103 4.16 7.14 3.15
CA VAL A 103 4.26 7.70 4.49
C VAL A 103 3.33 8.90 4.60
N LYS A 104 2.60 9.02 5.71
CA LYS A 104 1.76 10.17 6.00
C LYS A 104 2.43 11.08 7.02
N ILE A 105 2.70 12.32 6.62
CA ILE A 105 3.29 13.34 7.50
C ILE A 105 2.26 14.42 7.79
N ILE A 106 2.03 14.69 9.08
CA ILE A 106 1.12 15.74 9.53
C ILE A 106 1.83 16.61 10.56
N LYS A 107 1.87 17.92 10.33
CA LYS A 107 2.38 18.86 11.34
C LYS A 107 1.28 19.21 12.34
N LYS A 108 1.36 18.69 13.57
CA LYS A 108 0.38 18.95 14.64
C LYS A 108 0.94 19.90 15.71
N LYS A 109 0.36 21.11 15.84
CA LYS A 109 0.72 22.10 16.88
C LYS A 109 2.24 22.19 17.14
N TRP A 110 2.66 21.76 18.34
CA TRP A 110 4.00 21.87 18.89
C TRP A 110 4.83 20.58 18.74
N ARG A 111 4.29 19.54 18.09
CA ARG A 111 4.98 18.27 17.85
C ARG A 111 4.85 17.86 16.39
N PHE A 112 5.99 17.59 15.77
CA PHE A 112 6.03 17.00 14.45
C PHE A 112 5.68 15.51 14.58
N ASN A 113 4.39 15.21 14.76
CA ASN A 113 3.88 13.84 14.83
C ASN A 113 3.90 13.27 13.42
N ILE A 114 5.02 12.66 13.04
CA ILE A 114 5.00 11.86 11.83
C ILE A 114 4.30 10.54 12.17
N ASP A 115 3.21 10.27 11.46
CA ASP A 115 2.64 8.93 11.40
C ASP A 115 3.50 8.12 10.43
N SER A 116 4.74 7.84 10.87
CA SER A 116 5.82 7.45 9.98
C SER A 116 5.75 6.00 9.57
N ASN A 117 4.73 5.25 9.99
CA ASN A 117 4.69 3.79 9.85
C ASN A 117 6.02 3.15 10.30
N ASN A 118 6.71 3.74 11.28
CA ASN A 118 8.04 3.39 11.80
C ASN A 118 9.25 3.62 10.88
N PHE A 119 9.13 4.41 9.81
CA PHE A 119 10.29 4.83 9.03
C PHE A 119 11.18 5.84 9.77
N LYS A 120 12.48 5.82 9.46
CA LYS A 120 13.48 6.75 10.00
C LYS A 120 13.29 8.13 9.36
N ILE A 121 13.19 9.15 10.21
CA ILE A 121 12.98 10.54 9.78
C ILE A 121 14.02 11.44 10.41
N ASN A 122 14.76 12.13 9.56
CA ASN A 122 15.70 13.17 9.92
C ASN A 122 15.02 14.54 9.72
N LEU A 123 15.22 15.46 10.67
CA LEU A 123 14.76 16.84 10.51
C LEU A 123 15.89 17.66 9.90
N ASP A 124 15.65 18.22 8.72
CA ASP A 124 16.59 19.12 8.04
C ASP A 124 15.88 20.44 7.74
N TYR A 125 16.24 21.49 8.49
CA TYR A 125 15.65 22.82 8.32
C TYR A 125 16.26 23.60 7.14
N ASN A 126 17.37 23.11 6.57
CA ASN A 126 18.13 23.77 5.51
C ASN A 126 17.78 23.24 4.11
N GLN A 127 17.23 22.02 4.00
CA GLN A 127 16.79 21.50 2.70
C GLN A 127 15.68 22.37 2.08
N LYS A 128 15.64 22.45 0.75
CA LYS A 128 14.68 23.29 0.02
C LYS A 128 13.29 22.65 -0.15
N GLU A 129 13.23 21.33 -0.03
CA GLU A 129 12.00 20.55 -0.22
C GLU A 129 11.31 20.27 1.12
N LYS A 130 9.98 20.14 1.11
CA LYS A 130 9.22 19.79 2.33
C LYS A 130 9.65 18.43 2.88
N ILE A 131 9.84 17.46 1.98
CA ILE A 131 10.24 16.10 2.27
C ILE A 131 11.09 15.59 1.12
N ASN A 132 12.11 14.81 1.45
CA ASN A 132 12.90 14.03 0.51
C ASN A 132 13.08 12.62 1.10
N ARG A 133 13.23 11.60 0.23
CA ARG A 133 13.61 10.24 0.61
C ARG A 133 14.91 9.89 -0.11
N ALA A 134 15.86 9.27 0.59
CA ALA A 134 17.05 8.74 -0.05
C ALA A 134 16.69 7.75 -1.18
N ILE A 135 17.48 7.73 -2.25
CA ILE A 135 17.09 7.09 -3.52
C ILE A 135 16.76 5.60 -3.36
N ASP A 136 17.53 4.88 -2.56
CA ASP A 136 17.58 3.42 -2.43
C ASP A 136 17.12 2.92 -1.05
N GLU A 137 16.81 3.81 -0.12
CA GLU A 137 16.39 3.46 1.23
C GLU A 137 15.16 4.26 1.71
N ASN A 138 14.44 3.72 2.69
CA ASN A 138 13.32 4.41 3.33
C ASN A 138 13.78 5.32 4.48
N VAL A 139 14.75 6.17 4.19
CA VAL A 139 15.22 7.23 5.09
C VAL A 139 14.73 8.56 4.56
N PHE A 140 13.93 9.25 5.36
CA PHE A 140 13.29 10.50 4.97
C PHE A 140 13.97 11.68 5.66
N SER A 141 14.12 12.78 4.93
CA SER A 141 14.52 14.08 5.46
C SER A 141 13.37 15.06 5.29
N VAL A 142 12.97 15.72 6.37
CA VAL A 142 11.79 16.58 6.40
C VAL A 142 12.20 17.98 6.86
N ASN A 143 11.70 19.01 6.19
CA ASN A 143 11.86 20.41 6.60
C ASN A 143 10.57 20.90 7.27
N PRO A 144 10.52 20.95 8.62
CA PRO A 144 9.32 21.36 9.32
C PRO A 144 8.93 22.82 9.06
N SER A 145 9.89 23.69 8.70
CA SER A 145 9.62 25.11 8.41
C SER A 145 8.80 25.31 7.13
N LEU A 146 8.90 24.39 6.17
CA LEU A 146 8.18 24.46 4.90
C LEU A 146 6.78 23.85 4.97
N ILE A 147 6.43 23.20 6.08
CA ILE A 147 5.15 22.50 6.26
C ILE A 147 4.24 23.36 7.13
N LYS A 148 3.03 23.64 6.63
CA LYS A 148 2.02 24.42 7.36
C LYS A 148 1.40 23.56 8.46
N LEU A 149 0.87 24.21 9.49
CA LEU A 149 0.11 23.51 10.53
C LEU A 149 -1.06 22.77 9.88
N GLU A 150 -1.32 21.53 10.31
CA GLU A 150 -2.40 20.68 9.82
C GLU A 150 -2.28 20.25 8.34
N ASP A 151 -1.20 20.65 7.65
CA ASP A 151 -0.87 20.15 6.32
C ASP A 151 -0.60 18.64 6.39
N THR A 152 -1.11 17.90 5.41
CA THR A 152 -0.96 16.45 5.29
C THR A 152 -0.22 16.13 4.00
N ILE A 153 0.95 15.53 4.14
CA ILE A 153 1.81 15.15 3.03
C ILE A 153 1.85 13.63 2.94
N TYR A 154 1.78 13.14 1.71
CA TYR A 154 1.96 11.74 1.38
C TYR A 154 3.19 11.61 0.51
N HIS A 155 4.13 10.77 0.93
CA HIS A 155 5.36 10.53 0.17
C HIS A 155 5.58 9.02 -0.02
N PRO A 156 5.82 8.54 -1.25
CA PRO A 156 6.10 7.14 -1.52
C PRO A 156 7.30 6.59 -0.74
N PHE A 157 7.18 5.35 -0.28
CA PHE A 157 8.27 4.54 0.23
C PHE A 157 8.60 3.38 -0.73
N ILE A 158 9.82 2.85 -0.66
CA ILE A 158 10.24 1.65 -1.37
C ILE A 158 9.65 0.43 -0.66
N SER A 159 8.80 -0.31 -1.36
CA SER A 159 8.18 -1.54 -0.90
C SER A 159 9.09 -2.74 -1.14
N SER A 160 9.01 -3.70 -0.21
CA SER A 160 9.65 -5.01 -0.26
C SER A 160 8.93 -5.93 0.73
N ASN A 161 9.09 -7.26 0.60
CA ASN A 161 8.48 -8.19 1.55
C ASN A 161 8.93 -7.94 3.00
N LYS A 162 10.20 -7.54 3.21
CA LYS A 162 10.70 -7.16 4.53
C LYS A 162 9.97 -5.94 5.08
N VAL A 163 9.86 -4.88 4.27
CA VAL A 163 9.15 -3.65 4.65
C VAL A 163 7.68 -3.95 4.94
N ILE A 164 7.01 -4.75 4.10
CA ILE A 164 5.60 -5.14 4.30
C ILE A 164 5.43 -5.88 5.64
N VAL A 165 6.28 -6.87 5.94
CA VAL A 165 6.24 -7.62 7.21
C VAL A 165 6.49 -6.71 8.41
N ASP A 166 7.48 -5.82 8.33
CA ASP A 166 7.77 -4.86 9.40
C ASP A 166 6.57 -3.91 9.62
N LEU A 167 5.94 -3.45 8.54
CA LEU A 167 4.74 -2.59 8.59
C LEU A 167 3.53 -3.33 9.18
N LEU A 168 3.29 -4.57 8.78
CA LEU A 168 2.22 -5.42 9.34
C LEU A 168 2.42 -5.64 10.84
N HIS A 169 3.62 -6.05 11.24
CA HIS A 169 3.96 -6.27 12.66
C HIS A 169 3.66 -5.04 13.50
N ASN A 170 4.11 -3.88 13.01
CA ASN A 170 4.00 -2.62 13.72
C ASN A 170 2.58 -2.05 13.76
N SER A 171 1.84 -2.17 12.66
CA SER A 171 0.47 -1.67 12.53
C SER A 171 -0.53 -2.53 13.30
N LEU A 172 -0.42 -3.86 13.15
CA LEU A 172 -1.34 -4.81 13.77
C LEU A 172 -1.00 -5.09 15.24
N LYS A 173 0.24 -4.80 15.68
CA LYS A 173 0.77 -5.21 17.00
C LYS A 173 0.73 -6.73 17.20
N THR A 174 0.91 -7.46 16.11
CA THR A 174 0.86 -8.92 16.03
C THR A 174 2.23 -9.45 15.59
N SER A 175 2.62 -10.65 16.02
CA SER A 175 3.84 -11.29 15.52
C SER A 175 3.68 -11.64 14.04
N VAL A 176 4.56 -11.15 13.17
CA VAL A 176 4.53 -11.43 11.73
C VAL A 176 5.88 -12.00 11.30
N SER A 177 5.87 -13.20 10.72
CA SER A 177 7.05 -13.83 10.11
C SER A 177 6.98 -13.80 8.59
N LEU A 178 8.13 -13.83 7.93
CA LEU A 178 8.25 -13.98 6.48
C LEU A 178 8.52 -15.46 6.15
N SER A 179 7.70 -16.05 5.30
CA SER A 179 7.92 -17.33 4.64
C SER A 179 8.45 -17.08 3.24
N ASN A 180 9.47 -17.84 2.83
CA ASN A 180 9.98 -17.83 1.45
C ASN A 180 9.16 -18.71 0.51
N ASN A 181 8.12 -19.38 1.02
CA ASN A 181 7.25 -20.23 0.24
C ASN A 181 6.00 -19.46 -0.23
N LYS A 182 5.39 -19.98 -1.29
CA LYS A 182 4.04 -19.59 -1.71
C LYS A 182 3.02 -20.34 -0.86
N LEU A 183 1.80 -19.81 -0.81
CA LEU A 183 0.69 -20.46 -0.13
C LEU A 183 -0.08 -21.33 -1.13
N ASP A 184 0.11 -22.65 -1.07
CA ASP A 184 -0.49 -23.57 -2.05
C ASP A 184 -1.96 -23.92 -1.75
N ILE A 185 -2.30 -24.07 -0.47
CA ILE A 185 -3.66 -24.40 -0.02
C ILE A 185 -4.21 -23.20 0.74
N TYR A 186 -5.25 -22.56 0.21
CA TYR A 186 -5.81 -21.33 0.78
C TYR A 186 -7.31 -21.20 0.54
N GLN A 187 -7.92 -20.36 1.37
CA GLN A 187 -9.20 -19.71 1.14
C GLN A 187 -8.95 -18.27 0.68
N VAL A 188 -9.93 -17.67 0.01
CA VAL A 188 -9.85 -16.27 -0.42
C VAL A 188 -10.84 -15.45 0.40
N LEU A 189 -10.34 -14.42 1.08
CA LEU A 189 -11.19 -13.38 1.63
C LEU A 189 -11.51 -12.39 0.51
N ASN A 190 -12.79 -12.15 0.24
CA ASN A 190 -13.24 -11.26 -0.83
C ASN A 190 -13.78 -9.94 -0.27
N SER A 191 -13.66 -8.87 -1.06
CA SER A 191 -14.15 -7.54 -0.70
C SER A 191 -15.67 -7.49 -0.70
N VAL A 192 -16.24 -6.84 0.31
CA VAL A 192 -17.69 -6.56 0.42
C VAL A 192 -18.11 -5.27 -0.31
N ASN A 193 -17.18 -4.36 -0.60
CA ASN A 193 -17.45 -3.01 -1.13
C ASN A 193 -16.73 -2.75 -2.46
N VAL A 194 -17.00 -3.58 -3.47
CA VAL A 194 -16.40 -3.46 -4.82
C VAL A 194 -16.71 -2.09 -5.45
N ASP A 195 -17.95 -1.60 -5.30
CA ASP A 195 -18.39 -0.31 -5.84
C ASP A 195 -17.60 0.88 -5.29
N GLU A 196 -17.16 0.82 -4.03
CA GLU A 196 -16.33 1.86 -3.42
C GLU A 196 -14.97 1.93 -4.10
N ILE A 197 -14.34 0.78 -4.34
CA ILE A 197 -13.05 0.68 -5.03
C ILE A 197 -13.16 1.25 -6.44
N TYR A 198 -14.19 0.86 -7.20
CA TYR A 198 -14.42 1.38 -8.55
C TYR A 198 -14.72 2.88 -8.54
N SER A 199 -15.47 3.38 -7.56
CA SER A 199 -15.74 4.80 -7.38
C SER A 199 -14.46 5.59 -7.10
N ILE A 200 -13.54 5.07 -6.28
CA ILE A 200 -12.23 5.71 -6.03
C ILE A 200 -11.43 5.78 -7.33
N ILE A 201 -11.38 4.71 -8.11
CA ILE A 201 -10.66 4.67 -9.39
C ILE A 201 -11.27 5.65 -10.40
N LEU A 202 -12.58 5.62 -10.62
CA LEU A 202 -13.23 6.36 -11.70
C LEU A 202 -13.54 7.81 -11.34
N LYS A 203 -13.91 8.11 -10.08
CA LYS A 203 -14.27 9.48 -9.66
C LYS A 203 -13.10 10.24 -9.05
N LYS A 204 -12.17 9.55 -8.38
CA LYS A 204 -10.99 10.19 -7.77
C LYS A 204 -9.71 10.02 -8.59
N SER A 205 -9.75 9.18 -9.64
CA SER A 205 -8.60 8.92 -10.51
C SER A 205 -7.36 8.48 -9.72
N ASP A 206 -7.56 7.69 -8.66
CA ASP A 206 -6.44 7.23 -7.83
C ASP A 206 -5.56 6.23 -8.61
N ASN A 207 -4.29 6.57 -8.79
CA ASN A 207 -3.36 5.79 -9.62
C ASN A 207 -3.00 4.46 -8.94
N LEU A 208 -2.63 4.49 -7.67
CA LEU A 208 -2.18 3.30 -6.97
C LEU A 208 -3.31 2.28 -6.90
N ILE A 209 -4.52 2.70 -6.52
CA ILE A 209 -5.65 1.77 -6.41
C ILE A 209 -6.00 1.15 -7.77
N SER A 210 -5.87 1.91 -8.86
CA SER A 210 -6.04 1.39 -10.22
C SER A 210 -4.96 0.35 -10.57
N GLU A 211 -3.68 0.67 -10.37
CA GLU A 211 -2.58 -0.26 -10.66
C GLU A 211 -2.61 -1.52 -9.78
N SER A 212 -3.07 -1.37 -8.54
CA SER A 212 -3.31 -2.45 -7.59
C SER A 212 -4.45 -3.36 -8.03
N LEU A 213 -5.54 -2.80 -8.56
CA LEU A 213 -6.64 -3.59 -9.13
C LEU A 213 -6.18 -4.35 -10.39
N ALA A 214 -5.37 -3.72 -11.25
CA ALA A 214 -4.76 -4.41 -12.38
C ALA A 214 -3.82 -5.54 -11.94
N ALA A 215 -3.02 -5.31 -10.89
CA ALA A 215 -2.17 -6.34 -10.30
C ALA A 215 -2.98 -7.48 -9.68
N ASN A 216 -4.12 -7.18 -9.05
CA ASN A 216 -4.99 -8.15 -8.41
C ASN A 216 -5.52 -9.20 -9.39
N ILE A 217 -5.94 -8.78 -10.58
CA ILE A 217 -6.34 -9.67 -11.68
C ILE A 217 -5.19 -10.60 -12.10
N SER A 218 -3.93 -10.17 -11.98
CA SER A 218 -2.74 -10.93 -12.40
C SER A 218 -2.10 -11.81 -11.32
N LEU A 219 -2.51 -11.65 -10.06
CA LEU A 219 -1.95 -12.35 -8.89
C LEU A 219 -2.81 -13.55 -8.44
N GLU A 220 -3.99 -13.69 -9.04
CA GLU A 220 -4.88 -14.84 -8.86
C GLU A 220 -4.27 -16.12 -9.42
#